data_AF-A0A367I7H2-F1
#
_entry.id   AF-A0A367I7H2-F1
#
_cell.length_a   1.000
_cell.length_b   1.000
_cell.length_c   1.000
_cell.angle_alpha   90.00
_cell.angle_beta   90.00
_cell.angle_gamma   90.00
#
_symmetry.space_group_name_H-M   'P 1'
#
loop_
_entity.id
_entity.type
_entity.pdbx_description
1 polymer ?
#
loop_
_entity_poly.entity_id
_entity_poly.type
_entity_poly.pdbx_seq_one_letter_code
_entity_poly.pdbx_strand_id
1 'polypeptide(L)'
;MAEEPEEPIRFGAEFGPYRSSRSSGVSLSTFKTLVWTSNVGGLILMVIGLELLIVTRAYTWAMFCFVAGVAIALFPSNYEIVGMEQDETQSEPDSE
;
A
#
# COMPACT_ATOMS: atom_id res chain seq x y z
N MET A 1 -2.41 46.35 23.79
CA MET A 1 -2.06 45.24 22.86
C MET A 1 -1.73 44.07 23.77
N ALA A 2 -2.64 43.11 23.87
CA ALA A 2 -2.39 41.89 24.64
C ALA A 2 -1.57 40.96 23.75
N GLU A 3 -0.39 40.57 24.22
CA GLU A 3 0.49 39.59 23.59
C GLU A 3 -0.09 38.21 23.90
N GLU A 4 -0.60 37.51 22.89
CA GLU A 4 -1.03 36.11 23.04
C GLU A 4 0.22 35.23 23.16
N PRO A 5 0.28 34.29 24.12
CA PRO A 5 1.44 33.43 24.28
C PRO A 5 1.58 32.49 23.07
N GLU A 6 2.69 32.57 22.35
CA GLU A 6 3.03 31.59 21.31
C GLU A 6 3.08 30.19 21.93
N GLU A 7 2.12 29.34 21.58
CA GLU A 7 2.14 27.93 21.94
C GLU A 7 3.41 27.29 21.37
N PRO A 8 4.16 26.50 22.16
CA PRO A 8 5.41 25.92 21.71
C PRO A 8 5.12 24.92 20.58
N ILE A 9 5.61 25.25 19.37
CA ILE A 9 5.55 24.37 18.21
C ILE A 9 6.44 23.16 18.51
N ARG A 10 5.81 22.06 18.91
CA ARG A 10 6.49 20.79 19.17
C ARG A 10 6.86 20.16 17.83
N PHE A 11 8.14 20.21 17.48
CA PHE A 11 8.68 19.49 16.34
C PHE A 11 8.15 18.05 16.32
N GLY A 12 7.47 17.71 15.21
CA GLY A 12 6.78 16.43 15.04
C GLY A 12 5.29 16.38 15.35
N ALA A 13 4.68 17.50 15.71
CA ALA A 13 3.22 17.66 15.55
C ALA A 13 2.80 17.55 14.07
N GLU A 14 3.70 17.86 13.13
CA GLU A 14 3.51 17.64 11.68
C GLU A 14 3.87 16.22 11.19
N PHE A 15 4.44 15.39 12.07
CA PHE A 15 4.64 13.95 11.84
C PHE A 15 3.45 13.11 12.34
N GLY A 16 2.38 13.74 12.83
CA GLY A 16 1.06 13.10 12.87
C GLY A 16 0.59 12.83 11.44
N PRO A 17 -0.19 11.78 11.17
CA PRO A 17 -0.59 11.40 9.82
C PRO A 17 -1.20 12.62 9.12
N TYR A 18 -0.42 13.23 8.23
CA TYR A 18 -0.89 14.28 7.36
C TYR A 18 -1.88 13.57 6.45
N ARG A 19 -3.17 13.68 6.76
CA ARG A 19 -4.25 13.18 5.92
C ARG A 19 -4.27 14.03 4.66
N SER A 20 -3.30 13.80 3.78
CA SER A 20 -3.47 14.20 2.39
C SER A 20 -4.73 13.47 1.94
N SER A 21 -5.74 14.21 1.51
CA SER A 21 -7.07 13.72 1.15
C SER A 21 -7.08 12.85 -0.12
N ARG A 22 -5.98 12.13 -0.37
CA ARG A 22 -5.68 11.37 -1.58
C ARG A 22 -5.28 9.92 -1.27
N SER A 23 -5.27 9.47 -0.01
CA SER A 23 -5.28 8.03 0.25
C SER A 23 -6.68 7.52 -0.03
N SER A 24 -6.84 6.82 -1.16
CA SER A 24 -8.08 6.10 -1.45
C SER A 24 -8.16 4.95 -0.45
N GLY A 25 -8.83 5.21 0.67
CA GLY A 25 -9.09 4.21 1.69
C GLY A 25 -9.89 3.05 1.11
N VAL A 26 -9.39 1.82 1.27
CA VAL A 26 -10.08 0.59 0.85
C VAL A 26 -10.35 -0.28 2.06
N SER A 27 -11.41 -1.08 2.00
CA SER A 27 -11.73 -2.05 3.05
C SER A 27 -10.71 -3.19 3.09
N LEU A 28 -10.64 -3.92 4.21
CA LEU A 28 -9.75 -5.08 4.39
C LEU A 28 -9.95 -6.15 3.28
N SER A 29 -11.19 -6.39 2.87
CA SER A 29 -11.52 -7.37 1.82
C SER A 29 -11.02 -6.91 0.45
N THR A 30 -11.19 -5.63 0.11
CA THR A 30 -10.66 -5.04 -1.13
C THR A 30 -9.13 -5.04 -1.11
N PHE A 31 -8.50 -4.66 0.00
CA PHE A 31 -7.04 -4.70 0.16
C PHE A 31 -6.50 -6.11 -0.10
N LYS A 32 -7.12 -7.14 0.49
CA LYS A 32 -6.73 -8.54 0.31
C LYS A 32 -6.84 -8.98 -1.16
N THR A 33 -7.92 -8.61 -1.85
CA THR A 33 -8.08 -8.90 -3.29
C THR A 33 -7.02 -8.19 -4.12
N LEU A 34 -6.64 -6.96 -3.75
CA LEU A 34 -5.68 -6.13 -4.45
C LEU A 34 -4.25 -6.67 -4.29
N VAL A 35 -3.90 -7.13 -3.08
CA VAL A 35 -2.65 -7.88 -2.81
C VAL A 35 -2.60 -9.18 -3.63
N TRP A 36 -3.67 -9.97 -3.62
CA TRP A 36 -3.68 -11.25 -4.34
C TRP A 36 -3.60 -11.07 -5.85
N THR A 37 -4.40 -10.17 -6.41
CA THR A 37 -4.44 -9.91 -7.87
C THR A 37 -3.10 -9.36 -8.36
N SER A 38 -2.49 -8.44 -7.62
CA SER A 38 -1.18 -7.88 -7.98
C SER A 38 -0.06 -8.92 -7.88
N ASN A 39 -0.06 -9.79 -6.87
CA ASN A 39 0.96 -10.81 -6.71
C ASN A 39 0.88 -11.86 -7.84
N VAL A 40 -0.34 -12.32 -8.18
CA VAL A 40 -0.56 -13.22 -9.33
C VAL A 40 -0.16 -12.54 -10.64
N GLY A 41 -0.56 -11.28 -10.85
CA GLY A 41 -0.18 -10.52 -12.05
C GLY A 41 1.34 -10.32 -12.18
N GLY A 42 2.01 -10.01 -11.07
CA GLY A 42 3.46 -9.88 -11.01
C GLY A 42 4.18 -11.19 -11.32
N LEU A 43 3.71 -12.32 -10.79
CA LEU A 43 4.24 -13.64 -11.12
C LEU A 43 4.05 -14.01 -12.59
N ILE A 44 2.91 -13.66 -13.19
CA ILE A 44 2.68 -13.89 -14.63
C ILE A 44 3.67 -13.06 -15.46
N LEU A 45 3.86 -11.78 -15.16
CA LEU A 45 4.84 -10.94 -15.84
C LEU A 45 6.28 -11.44 -15.64
N MET A 46 6.59 -12.01 -14.47
CA MET A 46 7.88 -12.65 -14.20
C MET A 46 8.11 -13.85 -15.13
N VAL A 47 7.13 -14.73 -15.28
CA VAL A 47 7.23 -15.91 -16.16
C VAL A 47 7.38 -15.47 -17.62
N ILE A 48 6.57 -14.51 -18.08
CA ILE A 48 6.67 -13.96 -19.44
C ILE A 48 8.03 -13.28 -19.66
N GLY A 49 8.52 -12.51 -18.68
CA GLY A 49 9.82 -11.87 -18.74
C GLY A 49 10.97 -12.88 -18.86
N LEU A 50 10.90 -13.97 -18.10
CA LEU A 50 11.87 -15.07 -18.19
C LEU A 50 11.82 -15.79 -19.54
N GLU A 51 10.62 -16.02 -20.09
CA GLU A 51 10.45 -16.61 -21.42
C GLU A 51 11.06 -15.73 -22.52
N LEU A 52 10.76 -14.42 -22.50
CA LEU A 52 11.32 -13.44 -23.42
C LEU A 52 12.85 -13.34 -23.31
N LEU A 53 13.39 -13.46 -22.10
CA LEU A 53 14.83 -13.39 -21.85
C LEU A 53 15.58 -14.63 -22.34
N ILE A 54 15.06 -15.82 -22.04
CA ILE A 54 15.76 -17.10 -22.29
C ILE A 54 15.48 -17.63 -23.70
N VAL A 55 14.21 -17.70 -24.07
CA VAL A 55 13.75 -18.38 -25.30
C VAL A 55 13.81 -17.41 -26.48
N THR A 56 13.12 -16.28 -26.38
CA THR A 56 12.94 -15.35 -27.51
C THR A 56 14.11 -14.39 -27.70
N ARG A 57 15.01 -14.28 -26.70
CA ARG A 57 16.15 -13.34 -26.68
C ARG A 57 15.74 -11.87 -26.89
N ALA A 58 14.51 -11.53 -26.51
CA ALA A 58 13.93 -10.21 -26.63
C ALA A 58 14.22 -9.39 -25.35
N TYR A 59 15.48 -9.01 -25.17
CA TYR A 59 15.97 -8.43 -23.92
C TYR A 59 15.28 -7.13 -23.50
N THR A 60 14.94 -6.25 -24.46
CA THR A 60 14.25 -4.98 -24.18
C THR A 60 12.85 -5.22 -23.61
N TRP A 61 12.08 -6.13 -24.21
CA TRP A 61 10.75 -6.49 -23.75
C TRP A 61 10.77 -7.26 -22.43
N ALA A 62 11.79 -8.10 -22.22
CA ALA A 62 12.00 -8.78 -20.93
C ALA A 62 12.25 -7.76 -19.80
N MET A 63 13.14 -6.78 -20.03
CA MET A 63 13.41 -5.72 -19.06
C MET A 63 12.16 -4.88 -18.76
N PHE A 64 11.38 -4.56 -19.79
CA PHE A 64 10.08 -3.89 -19.61
C PHE A 64 9.12 -4.72 -18.74
N CYS A 65 9.01 -6.03 -18.98
CA CYS A 65 8.17 -6.92 -18.17
C CYS A 65 8.61 -6.96 -16.70
N PHE A 66 9.93 -6.97 -16.42
CA PHE A 66 10.42 -6.95 -15.03
C PHE A 66 10.09 -5.63 -14.32
N VAL A 67 10.31 -4.50 -14.99
CA VAL A 67 9.95 -3.18 -14.43
C VAL A 67 8.45 -3.09 -14.18
N ALA A 68 7.64 -3.55 -15.13
CA ALA A 68 6.18 -3.61 -14.98
C ALA A 68 5.76 -4.55 -13.84
N GLY A 69 6.41 -5.71 -13.70
CA GLY A 69 6.16 -6.67 -12.62
C GLY A 69 6.43 -6.07 -11.24
N VAL A 70 7.53 -5.33 -11.08
CA VAL A 70 7.83 -4.60 -9.83
C VAL A 70 6.79 -3.52 -9.56
N ALA A 71 6.40 -2.74 -10.56
CA ALA A 71 5.38 -1.70 -10.40
C ALA A 71 4.03 -2.29 -9.94
N ILE A 72 3.61 -3.43 -10.50
CA ILE A 72 2.40 -4.14 -10.07
C ILE A 72 2.55 -4.68 -8.65
N ALA A 73 3.71 -5.28 -8.30
CA ALA A 73 3.94 -5.82 -6.96
C ALA A 73 3.92 -4.73 -5.87
N LEU A 74 4.29 -3.48 -6.20
CA LEU A 74 4.22 -2.34 -5.30
C LEU A 74 2.82 -1.75 -5.18
N PHE A 75 1.92 -2.04 -6.13
CA PHE A 75 0.57 -1.46 -6.19
C PHE A 75 -0.22 -1.56 -4.86
N PRO A 76 -0.18 -2.67 -4.10
CA PRO A 76 -0.89 -2.76 -2.81
C PRO A 76 -0.37 -1.82 -1.74
N SER A 77 0.93 -1.50 -1.75
CA SER A 77 1.55 -0.63 -0.74
C SER A 77 1.08 0.83 -0.82
N ASN A 78 0.42 1.20 -1.92
CA ASN A 78 -0.08 2.55 -2.15
C ASN A 78 -1.51 2.79 -1.63
N TYR A 79 -2.15 1.76 -1.06
CA TYR A 79 -3.51 1.84 -0.52
C TYR A 79 -3.49 1.78 1.01
N GLU A 80 -4.20 2.70 1.64
CA GLU A 80 -4.40 2.73 3.09
C GLU A 80 -5.65 1.91 3.45
N ILE A 81 -5.54 1.03 4.45
CA ILE A 81 -6.67 0.24 4.95
C ILE A 81 -7.47 1.11 5.91
N VAL A 82 -8.66 1.54 5.50
CA VAL A 82 -9.55 2.33 6.36
C VAL A 82 -10.46 1.37 7.13
N GLY A 83 -10.59 1.57 8.45
CA GLY A 83 -11.51 0.81 9.31
C GLY A 83 -10.87 -0.26 10.20
N MET A 84 -9.53 -0.37 10.26
CA MET A 84 -8.86 -1.26 11.23
C MET A 84 -8.99 -0.80 12.69
N GLU A 85 -9.48 0.42 12.96
CA GLU A 85 -9.66 0.95 14.32
C GLU A 85 -10.94 0.44 15.05
N GLN A 86 -11.86 -0.26 14.37
CA GLN A 86 -13.16 -0.63 14.97
C GLN A 86 -13.20 -2.04 15.59
N ASP A 87 -12.26 -2.92 15.23
CA ASP A 87 -12.33 -4.34 15.62
C ASP A 87 -11.57 -4.67 16.92
N GLU A 88 -10.83 -3.73 17.54
CA GLU A 88 -10.08 -4.00 18.78
C GLU A 88 -10.94 -3.93 20.07
N THR A 89 -12.21 -3.55 20.00
CA THR A 89 -13.07 -3.42 21.21
C THR A 89 -13.87 -4.68 21.56
N GLN A 90 -13.92 -5.72 20.73
CA GLN A 90 -14.73 -6.92 21.02
C GLN A 90 -13.88 -8.07 21.59
N SER A 91 -13.28 -7.86 22.78
CA SER A 91 -12.72 -8.95 23.58
C SER A 91 -12.81 -8.68 25.08
N GLU A 92 -13.99 -8.33 25.57
CA GLU A 92 -14.34 -8.63 26.97
C GLU A 92 -15.18 -9.92 26.97
N PRO A 93 -14.74 -11.00 27.64
CA PRO A 93 -15.59 -12.15 27.88
C PRO A 93 -16.61 -11.73 28.93
N ASP A 94 -17.90 -11.68 28.56
CA ASP A 94 -18.99 -11.58 29.52
C ASP A 94 -18.91 -12.79 30.47
N SER A 95 -18.39 -12.53 31.67
CA SER A 95 -18.54 -13.39 32.82
C SER A 95 -19.93 -13.17 33.41
N GLU A 96 -20.83 -14.12 33.22
CA GLU A 96 -21.94 -14.46 34.14
C GLU A 96 -22.48 -15.88 33.86
#